data_AF-A0A1Y2CHV4-F1
#
_entry.id   AF-A0A1Y2CHV4-F1
#
_cell.length_a   1.000
_cell.length_b   1.000
_cell.length_c   1.000
_cell.angle_alpha   90.00
_cell.angle_beta   90.00
_cell.angle_gamma   90.00
#
_symmetry.space_group_name_H-M   'P 1'
#
loop_
_entity.id
_entity.type
_entity.pdbx_description
1 polymer ?
#
loop_
_entity_poly.entity_id
_entity_poly.type
_entity_poly.pdbx_seq_one_letter_code
_entity_poly.pdbx_strand_id
1 'polypeptide(L)'
;MVQSRTQPSVSMRKVIDPNDIPPFPSFTSPDYDGGYPSINYLKKILVKDNLKRRDWLDFEVQRRSGTVLSIDHYYKICKHLAPINGHRLFKALFTAKNEYREIRLQALTQSSGHLDLIPLFRSHERTREYFGYSPITLVYTDKCCSDRSFLQSVLEQSLPVGTAAKPLLPLPDNPLCVRLLSTERPTEITTALARIIQHIRSLPNSSRMPLGLDTEWKVGPRGKEGKIQLLQLAIKEKLLNDESETELILLVVLKDRFDWPPYLKEVVESPKTLKIGSRIVAADFKYLNEDWGIQPRSLDSADICDTGHLCKRKGFVEKANASLSKCCAAVLGYCLDKSDSVRCSDWSKPRYSQQQKDYAARDAWAGLLIYLQLQNAVDTSFSRLVLPTTVPEPKFWKTIQLGQVRIVFFANCWR
;
A
#
# COMPACT_ATOMS: atom_id res chain seq x y z
N MET A 1 25.74 -40.08 -48.69
CA MET A 1 25.54 -40.79 -47.40
C MET A 1 25.70 -39.79 -46.27
N VAL A 2 24.58 -39.33 -45.71
CA VAL A 2 24.56 -38.48 -44.52
C VAL A 2 24.57 -39.42 -43.32
N GLN A 3 25.68 -39.49 -42.58
CA GLN A 3 25.73 -40.22 -41.32
C GLN A 3 24.99 -39.41 -40.25
N SER A 4 23.92 -39.99 -39.73
CA SER A 4 23.15 -39.46 -38.61
C SER A 4 24.02 -39.39 -37.34
N ARG A 5 24.31 -38.19 -36.85
CA ARG A 5 24.81 -38.00 -35.49
C ARG A 5 23.69 -38.34 -34.51
N THR A 6 23.84 -39.46 -33.81
CA THR A 6 23.03 -39.83 -32.64
C THR A 6 23.11 -38.73 -31.59
N GLN A 7 21.95 -38.27 -31.12
CA GLN A 7 21.84 -37.35 -29.99
C GLN A 7 22.48 -37.97 -28.73
N PRO A 8 23.21 -37.20 -27.92
CA PRO A 8 23.67 -37.69 -26.63
C PRO A 8 22.46 -37.94 -25.74
N SER A 9 22.37 -39.14 -25.16
CA SER A 9 21.34 -39.48 -24.19
C SER A 9 21.39 -38.48 -23.03
N VAL A 10 20.32 -37.70 -22.88
CA VAL A 10 20.10 -36.88 -21.68
C VAL A 10 20.00 -37.86 -20.51
N SER A 11 21.06 -37.93 -19.70
CA SER A 11 20.99 -38.56 -18.39
C SER A 11 19.85 -37.89 -17.64
N MET A 12 18.74 -38.63 -17.47
CA MET A 12 17.66 -38.23 -16.57
C MET A 12 18.31 -37.95 -15.22
N ARG A 13 18.40 -36.68 -14.85
CA ARG A 13 18.77 -36.29 -13.49
C ARG A 13 17.84 -37.07 -12.56
N LYS A 14 18.41 -37.89 -11.67
CA LYS A 14 17.64 -38.59 -10.63
C LYS A 14 16.67 -37.59 -10.03
N VAL A 15 15.37 -37.82 -10.27
CA VAL A 15 14.30 -37.16 -9.54
C VAL A 15 14.55 -37.57 -8.10
N ILE A 16 14.94 -36.62 -7.24
CA ILE A 16 15.04 -36.88 -5.81
C ILE A 16 13.60 -37.10 -5.37
N ASP A 17 13.27 -38.31 -4.95
CA ASP A 17 11.97 -38.60 -4.35
C ASP A 17 11.85 -37.69 -3.10
N PRO A 18 10.78 -36.90 -2.95
CA PRO A 18 10.55 -36.12 -1.74
C PRO A 18 10.65 -36.95 -0.46
N ASN A 19 10.39 -38.26 -0.53
CA ASN A 19 10.52 -39.21 0.58
C ASN A 19 11.98 -39.61 0.89
N ASP A 20 12.91 -39.40 -0.04
CA ASP A 20 14.35 -39.65 0.16
C ASP A 20 15.07 -38.45 0.81
N ILE A 21 14.37 -37.33 1.01
CA ILE A 21 14.89 -36.18 1.74
C ILE A 21 14.73 -36.50 3.23
N PRO A 22 15.82 -36.72 3.99
CA PRO A 22 15.70 -36.98 5.41
C PRO A 22 14.94 -35.82 6.08
N PRO A 23 13.95 -36.12 6.94
CA PRO A 23 13.19 -35.09 7.63
C PRO A 23 14.12 -34.22 8.45
N PHE A 24 13.87 -32.90 8.43
CA PHE A 24 14.63 -31.97 9.26
C PHE A 24 14.52 -32.40 10.73
N PRO A 25 15.64 -32.59 11.46
CA PRO A 25 15.60 -33.00 12.86
C PRO A 25 14.77 -32.02 13.68
N SER A 26 14.08 -32.53 14.71
CA SER A 26 13.47 -31.65 15.72
C SER A 26 14.51 -30.67 16.26
N PHE A 27 14.11 -29.42 16.54
CA PHE A 27 14.97 -28.42 17.20
C PHE A 27 15.48 -28.86 18.58
N THR A 28 14.91 -29.93 19.13
CA THR A 28 15.31 -30.57 20.38
C THR A 28 16.18 -31.81 20.19
N SER A 29 16.48 -32.20 18.94
CA SER A 29 17.29 -33.39 18.66
C SER A 29 18.78 -33.13 18.96
N PRO A 30 19.52 -34.07 19.56
CA PRO A 30 20.98 -33.99 19.63
C PRO A 30 21.66 -34.00 18.25
N ASP A 31 20.97 -34.44 17.19
CA ASP A 31 21.42 -34.36 15.80
C ASP A 31 21.24 -32.95 15.18
N TYR A 32 20.57 -32.05 15.89
CA TYR A 32 20.44 -30.65 15.50
C TYR A 32 21.71 -29.89 15.89
N ASP A 33 22.65 -29.77 14.95
CA ASP A 33 23.93 -29.06 15.12
C ASP A 33 23.80 -27.52 15.21
N GLY A 34 22.62 -27.00 15.60
CA GLY A 34 22.37 -25.57 15.87
C GLY A 34 22.48 -24.61 14.68
N GLY A 35 22.96 -25.06 13.52
CA GLY A 35 23.21 -24.23 12.36
C GLY A 35 21.97 -24.10 11.47
N TYR A 36 21.24 -23.00 11.57
CA TYR A 36 20.35 -22.61 10.47
C TYR A 36 21.21 -22.13 9.28
N PRO A 37 20.87 -22.51 8.04
CA PRO A 37 21.58 -22.00 6.88
C PRO A 37 21.53 -20.47 6.90
N SER A 38 22.69 -19.84 6.92
CA SER A 38 22.76 -18.37 6.91
C SER A 38 22.01 -17.81 5.69
N ILE A 39 21.47 -16.60 5.82
CA ILE A 39 20.83 -15.89 4.68
C ILE A 39 21.77 -15.85 3.47
N ASN A 40 23.08 -15.72 3.70
CA ASN A 40 24.09 -15.71 2.64
C ASN A 40 24.25 -17.06 1.96
N TYR A 41 24.18 -18.16 2.71
CA TYR A 41 24.21 -19.51 2.15
C TYR A 41 22.99 -19.79 1.28
N LEU A 42 21.79 -19.46 1.76
CA LEU A 42 20.55 -19.61 0.99
C LEU A 42 20.55 -18.76 -0.29
N LYS A 43 21.03 -17.49 -0.19
CA LYS A 43 21.23 -16.63 -1.36
C LYS A 43 22.19 -17.25 -2.37
N LYS A 44 23.30 -17.83 -1.92
CA LYS A 44 24.28 -18.50 -2.80
C LYS A 44 23.66 -19.70 -3.51
N ILE A 45 22.88 -20.53 -2.82
CA ILE A 45 22.15 -21.65 -3.43
C ILE A 45 21.20 -21.14 -4.51
N LEU A 46 20.36 -20.15 -4.17
CA LEU A 46 19.37 -19.60 -5.10
C LEU A 46 20.04 -19.00 -6.35
N VAL A 47 21.11 -18.22 -6.17
CA VAL A 47 21.88 -17.66 -7.29
C VAL A 47 22.47 -18.78 -8.14
N LYS A 48 23.04 -19.82 -7.52
CA LYS A 48 23.60 -20.96 -8.24
C LYS A 48 22.55 -21.73 -9.03
N ASP A 49 21.34 -21.91 -8.49
CA ASP A 49 20.24 -22.56 -9.22
C ASP A 49 19.71 -21.69 -10.36
N ASN A 50 19.52 -20.39 -10.12
CA ASN A 50 19.10 -19.44 -11.16
C ASN A 50 20.10 -19.40 -12.32
N LEU A 51 21.40 -19.42 -12.04
CA LEU A 51 22.44 -19.46 -13.07
C LEU A 51 22.36 -20.72 -13.95
N LYS A 52 21.94 -21.88 -13.39
CA LYS A 52 21.73 -23.10 -14.17
C LYS A 52 20.52 -23.02 -15.11
N ARG A 53 19.57 -22.13 -14.83
CA ARG A 53 18.33 -21.95 -15.59
C ARG A 53 18.27 -20.59 -16.26
N ARG A 54 19.42 -19.93 -16.42
CA ARG A 54 19.51 -18.55 -16.90
C ARG A 54 18.78 -18.37 -18.22
N ASP A 55 19.03 -19.23 -19.20
CA ASP A 55 18.42 -19.12 -20.52
C ASP A 55 16.90 -19.17 -20.45
N TRP A 56 16.36 -20.05 -19.61
CA TRP A 56 14.92 -20.13 -19.36
C TRP A 56 14.41 -18.87 -18.66
N LEU A 57 15.09 -18.38 -17.62
CA LEU A 57 14.71 -17.16 -16.91
C LEU A 57 14.74 -15.92 -17.81
N ASP A 58 15.77 -15.79 -18.64
CA ASP A 58 15.94 -14.69 -19.59
C ASP A 58 14.80 -14.73 -20.64
N PHE A 59 14.45 -15.92 -21.13
CA PHE A 59 13.29 -16.12 -22.01
C PHE A 59 11.95 -15.81 -21.32
N GLU A 60 11.76 -16.31 -20.10
CA GLU A 60 10.55 -16.08 -19.30
C GLU A 60 10.32 -14.62 -19.02
N VAL A 61 11.38 -13.86 -18.72
CA VAL A 61 11.28 -12.42 -18.54
C VAL A 61 10.87 -11.77 -19.85
N GLN A 62 11.49 -12.11 -20.99
CA GLN A 62 11.16 -11.47 -22.27
C GLN A 62 9.68 -11.60 -22.66
N ARG A 63 9.04 -12.73 -22.36
CA ARG A 63 7.63 -13.00 -22.69
C ARG A 63 6.58 -12.48 -21.69
N ARG A 64 6.95 -11.83 -20.58
CA ARG A 64 5.92 -11.34 -19.64
C ARG A 64 5.03 -10.26 -20.27
N SER A 65 3.74 -10.28 -19.95
CA SER A 65 2.79 -9.25 -20.37
C SER A 65 2.81 -8.04 -19.42
N GLY A 66 2.01 -7.03 -19.75
CA GLY A 66 1.74 -5.88 -18.90
C GLY A 66 1.01 -4.81 -19.68
N THR A 67 0.11 -4.07 -19.02
CA THR A 67 -0.60 -2.92 -19.60
C THR A 67 -0.26 -1.61 -18.88
N VAL A 68 0.44 -1.70 -17.74
CA VAL A 68 0.87 -0.54 -16.96
C VAL A 68 2.37 -0.60 -16.81
N LEU A 69 3.07 0.52 -16.99
CA LEU A 69 4.50 0.64 -16.69
C LEU A 69 4.73 1.60 -15.52
N SER A 70 5.73 1.30 -14.70
CA SER A 70 6.32 2.25 -13.75
C SER A 70 7.80 2.40 -14.09
N ILE A 71 8.20 3.62 -14.45
CA ILE A 71 9.54 3.93 -14.93
C ILE A 71 10.33 4.71 -13.88
N ASP A 72 11.64 4.45 -13.79
CA ASP A 72 12.55 5.14 -12.88
C ASP A 72 14.00 5.11 -13.38
N HIS A 73 14.82 6.07 -12.94
CA HIS A 73 16.26 6.12 -13.17
C HIS A 73 17.03 5.93 -11.86
N TYR A 74 17.80 4.84 -11.76
CA TYR A 74 18.62 4.54 -10.60
C TYR A 74 20.09 4.89 -10.81
N TYR A 75 20.62 5.82 -10.01
CA TYR A 75 21.97 6.38 -10.21
C TYR A 75 23.09 5.67 -9.43
N LYS A 76 22.76 4.88 -8.39
CA LYS A 76 23.79 4.32 -7.50
C LYS A 76 24.57 3.18 -8.15
N ILE A 77 23.93 2.36 -9.01
CA ILE A 77 24.61 1.26 -9.72
C ILE A 77 25.79 1.79 -10.56
N CYS A 78 25.62 2.92 -11.24
CA CYS A 78 26.66 3.52 -12.07
C CYS A 78 27.88 4.02 -11.27
N LYS A 79 27.81 4.10 -9.92
CA LYS A 79 28.98 4.39 -9.07
C LYS A 79 29.90 3.19 -8.88
N HIS A 80 29.42 1.98 -9.16
CA HIS A 80 30.22 0.76 -9.09
C HIS A 80 30.84 0.38 -10.44
N LEU A 81 30.54 1.12 -11.51
CA LEU A 81 31.14 0.94 -12.82
C LEU A 81 32.45 1.74 -12.91
N ALA A 82 33.50 1.11 -13.42
CA ALA A 82 34.80 1.76 -13.60
C ALA A 82 34.71 2.90 -14.63
N PRO A 83 35.34 4.07 -14.36
CA PRO A 83 35.46 5.13 -15.35
C PRO A 83 36.45 4.73 -16.45
N ILE A 84 36.21 5.21 -17.66
CA ILE A 84 37.13 5.07 -18.80
C ILE A 84 37.79 6.44 -19.00
N ASN A 85 39.12 6.50 -18.91
CA ASN A 85 39.90 7.74 -19.01
C ASN A 85 39.40 8.85 -18.05
N GLY A 86 38.97 8.47 -16.85
CA GLY A 86 38.43 9.41 -15.85
C GLY A 86 36.98 9.84 -16.08
N HIS A 87 36.34 9.41 -17.17
CA HIS A 87 34.95 9.74 -17.50
C HIS A 87 33.99 8.58 -17.20
N ARG A 88 32.83 8.90 -16.61
CA ARG A 88 31.76 7.93 -16.38
C ARG A 88 30.98 7.71 -17.67
N LEU A 89 30.97 6.47 -18.16
CA LEU A 89 30.27 6.12 -19.41
C LEU A 89 28.74 6.13 -19.25
N PHE A 90 28.23 5.74 -18.08
CA PHE A 90 26.80 5.67 -17.81
C PHE A 90 26.43 6.53 -16.60
N LYS A 91 25.33 7.27 -16.73
CA LYS A 91 24.81 8.16 -15.69
C LYS A 91 23.77 7.47 -14.82
N ALA A 92 22.92 6.62 -15.40
CA ALA A 92 21.85 5.95 -14.67
C ALA A 92 21.54 4.56 -15.24
N LEU A 93 20.87 3.74 -14.42
CA LEU A 93 20.14 2.55 -14.88
C LEU A 93 18.66 2.89 -14.97
N PHE A 94 18.14 2.98 -16.19
CA PHE A 94 16.71 3.08 -16.44
C PHE A 94 16.06 1.71 -16.17
N THR A 95 14.89 1.72 -15.54
CA THR A 95 14.08 0.51 -15.34
C THR A 95 12.61 0.83 -15.56
N ALA A 96 11.89 0.00 -16.31
CA ALA A 96 10.44 -0.02 -16.38
C ALA A 96 9.91 -1.36 -15.85
N LYS A 97 8.94 -1.30 -14.93
CA LYS A 97 8.27 -2.48 -14.37
C LYS A 97 6.80 -2.50 -14.77
N ASN A 98 6.22 -3.69 -14.93
CA ASN A 98 4.78 -3.82 -15.14
C ASN A 98 3.97 -3.66 -13.83
N GLU A 99 2.64 -3.78 -13.91
CA GLU A 99 1.72 -3.79 -12.76
C GLU A 99 2.02 -4.90 -11.74
N TYR A 100 2.66 -5.99 -12.18
CA TYR A 100 3.09 -7.11 -11.33
C TYR A 100 4.50 -6.93 -10.74
N ARG A 101 5.11 -5.75 -10.96
CA ARG A 101 6.47 -5.38 -10.53
C ARG A 101 7.58 -6.19 -11.18
N GLU A 102 7.30 -6.83 -12.31
CA GLU A 102 8.27 -7.53 -13.12
C GLU A 102 8.99 -6.53 -14.03
N ILE A 103 10.30 -6.70 -14.19
CA ILE A 103 11.10 -5.82 -15.05
C ILE A 103 10.74 -6.11 -16.51
N ARG A 104 10.31 -5.08 -17.24
CA ARG A 104 10.01 -5.15 -18.67
C ARG A 104 11.06 -4.46 -19.53
N LEU A 105 11.64 -3.38 -19.01
CA LEU A 105 12.69 -2.63 -19.68
C LEU A 105 13.79 -2.34 -18.67
N GLN A 106 15.04 -2.51 -19.08
CA GLN A 106 16.18 -2.13 -18.27
C GLN A 106 17.35 -1.79 -19.18
N ALA A 107 17.96 -0.62 -18.99
CA ALA A 107 19.12 -0.20 -19.75
C ALA A 107 19.99 0.77 -18.96
N LEU A 108 21.29 0.71 -19.17
CA LEU A 108 22.22 1.75 -18.74
C LEU A 108 22.13 2.93 -19.71
N THR A 109 21.89 4.13 -19.19
CA THR A 109 21.77 5.35 -19.99
C THR A 109 22.99 6.23 -19.81
N GLN A 110 23.45 6.86 -20.89
CA GLN A 110 24.58 7.79 -20.87
C GLN A 110 24.16 9.15 -20.31
N SER A 111 22.89 9.51 -20.52
CA SER A 111 22.30 10.74 -20.01
C SER A 111 21.09 10.47 -19.10
N SER A 112 20.58 11.55 -18.52
CA SER A 112 19.27 11.56 -17.84
C SER A 112 18.13 11.94 -18.79
N GLY A 113 18.42 12.06 -20.09
CA GLY A 113 17.42 12.27 -21.14
C GLY A 113 16.89 10.93 -21.67
N HIS A 114 15.76 10.99 -22.35
CA HIS A 114 15.02 9.78 -22.77
C HIS A 114 15.32 9.33 -24.20
N LEU A 115 16.08 10.10 -24.99
CA LEU A 115 16.37 9.76 -26.40
C LEU A 115 17.05 8.39 -26.53
N ASP A 116 17.97 8.07 -25.62
CA ASP A 116 18.69 6.80 -25.57
C ASP A 116 17.75 5.59 -25.34
N LEU A 117 16.51 5.83 -24.87
CA LEU A 117 15.53 4.80 -24.54
C LEU A 117 14.60 4.46 -25.71
N ILE A 118 14.58 5.26 -26.79
CA ILE A 118 13.71 5.01 -27.95
C ILE A 118 13.85 3.58 -28.50
N PRO A 119 15.07 3.05 -28.73
CA PRO A 119 15.22 1.68 -29.24
C PRO A 119 14.66 0.62 -28.28
N LEU A 120 14.78 0.87 -26.97
CA LEU A 120 14.31 -0.04 -25.92
C LEU A 120 12.78 -0.12 -25.93
N PHE A 121 12.08 1.01 -25.97
CA PHE A 121 10.62 1.06 -26.06
C PHE A 121 10.10 0.48 -27.39
N ARG A 122 10.75 0.75 -28.52
CA ARG A 122 10.37 0.14 -29.81
C ARG A 122 10.55 -1.38 -29.80
N SER A 123 11.61 -1.89 -29.15
CA SER A 123 11.79 -3.32 -29.00
C SER A 123 10.72 -3.96 -28.12
N HIS A 124 10.26 -3.25 -27.09
CA HIS A 124 9.16 -3.67 -26.25
C HIS A 124 7.85 -3.79 -27.03
N GLU A 125 7.50 -2.77 -27.82
CA GLU A 125 6.27 -2.78 -28.63
C GLU A 125 6.27 -3.91 -29.66
N ARG A 126 7.39 -4.16 -30.34
CA ARG A 126 7.51 -5.32 -31.24
C ARG A 126 7.31 -6.66 -30.51
N THR A 127 7.84 -6.78 -29.30
CA THR A 127 7.66 -8.00 -28.48
C THR A 127 6.20 -8.17 -28.07
N ARG A 128 5.54 -7.06 -27.69
CA ARG A 128 4.12 -7.02 -27.35
C ARG A 128 3.26 -7.48 -28.52
N GLU A 129 3.51 -6.94 -29.72
CA GLU A 129 2.81 -7.32 -30.95
C GLU A 129 3.03 -8.79 -31.32
N TYR A 130 4.28 -9.26 -31.24
CA TYR A 130 4.64 -10.65 -31.53
C TYR A 130 3.85 -11.65 -30.68
N PHE A 131 3.66 -11.36 -29.39
CA PHE A 131 2.89 -12.20 -28.47
C PHE A 131 1.39 -11.87 -28.42
N GLY A 132 0.90 -10.88 -29.18
CA GLY A 132 -0.50 -10.49 -29.18
C GLY A 132 -0.99 -9.85 -27.87
N TYR A 133 -0.09 -9.20 -27.12
CA TYR A 133 -0.44 -8.56 -25.85
C TYR A 133 -1.14 -7.21 -26.06
N SER A 134 -2.02 -6.89 -25.11
CA SER A 134 -2.69 -5.59 -25.05
C SER A 134 -1.68 -4.44 -24.96
N PRO A 135 -1.96 -3.30 -25.61
CA PRO A 135 -1.10 -2.12 -25.55
C PRO A 135 -0.87 -1.63 -24.12
N ILE A 136 0.26 -0.95 -23.90
CA ILE A 136 0.47 -0.18 -22.67
C ILE A 136 -0.56 0.93 -22.61
N THR A 137 -1.37 0.94 -21.56
CA THR A 137 -2.40 1.95 -21.32
C THR A 137 -1.93 3.03 -20.36
N LEU A 138 -1.02 2.70 -19.43
CA LEU A 138 -0.66 3.59 -18.33
C LEU A 138 0.84 3.59 -18.03
N VAL A 139 1.42 4.76 -17.75
CA VAL A 139 2.81 4.88 -17.31
C VAL A 139 2.92 5.78 -16.07
N TYR A 140 3.51 5.26 -15.00
CA TYR A 140 3.88 6.00 -13.78
C TYR A 140 5.32 6.49 -13.88
N THR A 141 5.52 7.79 -13.63
CA THR A 141 6.82 8.46 -13.54
C THR A 141 6.75 9.56 -12.48
N ASP A 142 7.86 9.83 -11.80
CA ASP A 142 8.00 10.97 -10.89
C ASP A 142 8.12 12.32 -11.63
N LYS A 143 8.40 12.28 -12.93
CA LYS A 143 8.58 13.46 -13.80
C LYS A 143 7.55 13.52 -14.92
N CYS A 144 6.26 13.37 -14.56
CA CYS A 144 5.16 13.27 -15.52
C CYS A 144 5.12 14.38 -16.58
N CYS A 145 5.46 15.62 -16.21
CA CYS A 145 5.41 16.75 -17.13
C CYS A 145 6.53 16.73 -18.18
N SER A 146 7.74 16.29 -17.81
CA SER A 146 8.86 16.20 -18.76
C SER A 146 8.80 14.95 -19.63
N ASP A 147 8.30 13.86 -19.07
CA ASP A 147 8.36 12.55 -19.72
C ASP A 147 7.19 12.34 -20.70
N ARG A 148 6.13 13.14 -20.57
CA ARG A 148 4.89 13.02 -21.34
C ARG A 148 5.11 12.97 -22.85
N SER A 149 5.80 13.96 -23.41
CA SER A 149 6.00 14.06 -24.86
C SER A 149 6.82 12.88 -25.39
N PHE A 150 7.85 12.49 -24.66
CA PHE A 150 8.66 11.32 -24.98
C PHE A 150 7.83 10.04 -24.95
N LEU A 151 7.12 9.77 -23.86
CA LEU A 151 6.31 8.55 -23.69
C LEU A 151 5.20 8.47 -24.75
N GLN A 152 4.57 9.60 -25.07
CA GLN A 152 3.59 9.67 -26.15
C GLN A 152 4.24 9.28 -27.50
N SER A 153 5.43 9.81 -27.82
CA SER A 153 6.10 9.52 -29.10
C SER A 153 6.53 8.06 -29.27
N VAL A 154 6.85 7.35 -28.19
CA VAL A 154 7.34 5.96 -28.25
C VAL A 154 6.24 4.92 -28.05
N LEU A 155 5.06 5.33 -27.54
CA LEU A 155 3.89 4.49 -27.32
C LEU A 155 2.69 4.88 -28.20
N GLU A 156 2.88 5.78 -29.16
CA GLU A 156 1.82 6.44 -29.96
C GLU A 156 0.96 5.44 -30.75
N GLN A 157 1.52 4.30 -31.18
CA GLN A 157 0.77 3.23 -31.86
C GLN A 157 -0.09 2.38 -30.92
N SER A 158 0.16 2.48 -29.60
CA SER A 158 -0.50 1.73 -28.54
C SER A 158 -1.47 2.57 -27.70
N LEU A 159 -1.47 3.90 -27.87
CA LEU A 159 -2.24 4.83 -27.07
C LEU A 159 -3.30 5.55 -27.92
N PRO A 160 -4.58 5.17 -27.83
CA PRO A 160 -5.68 6.01 -28.28
C PRO A 160 -5.58 7.39 -27.64
N VAL A 161 -5.63 8.41 -28.50
CA VAL A 161 -5.77 9.80 -28.12
C VAL A 161 -7.09 9.94 -27.35
N GLY A 162 -6.98 10.14 -26.04
CA GLY A 162 -8.12 10.21 -25.13
C GLY A 162 -7.83 11.17 -23.97
N THR A 163 -8.83 12.01 -23.69
CA THR A 163 -8.86 13.09 -22.70
C THR A 163 -8.40 12.69 -21.30
N ALA A 164 -7.95 13.70 -20.53
CA ALA A 164 -7.43 13.59 -19.17
C ALA A 164 -8.18 12.57 -18.30
N ALA A 165 -7.43 11.75 -17.56
CA ALA A 165 -7.93 10.72 -16.67
C ALA A 165 -9.11 11.17 -15.81
N LYS A 166 -10.08 10.28 -15.57
CA LYS A 166 -10.90 10.40 -14.36
C LYS A 166 -9.94 10.34 -13.18
N PRO A 167 -9.80 11.40 -12.36
CA PRO A 167 -8.97 11.35 -11.16
C PRO A 167 -9.43 10.17 -10.29
N LEU A 168 -8.53 9.62 -9.46
CA LEU A 168 -8.97 8.86 -8.29
C LEU A 168 -10.09 9.68 -7.68
N LEU A 169 -11.27 9.08 -7.53
CA LEU A 169 -12.37 9.84 -6.98
C LEU A 169 -11.90 10.29 -5.58
N PRO A 170 -12.10 11.56 -5.22
CA PRO A 170 -12.01 11.90 -3.80
C PRO A 170 -12.91 10.90 -3.06
N LEU A 171 -12.48 10.47 -1.88
CA LEU A 171 -13.35 9.69 -1.01
C LEU A 171 -14.73 10.39 -1.01
N PRO A 172 -15.80 9.73 -1.51
CA PRO A 172 -17.00 10.42 -1.94
C PRO A 172 -17.61 11.21 -0.80
N ASP A 173 -18.16 12.39 -1.12
CA ASP A 173 -18.75 13.30 -0.15
C ASP A 173 -20.11 12.81 0.42
N ASN A 174 -20.62 11.61 0.11
CA ASN A 174 -22.05 11.28 0.27
C ASN A 174 -22.32 9.82 0.75
N PRO A 175 -23.49 9.44 1.33
CA PRO A 175 -24.54 10.11 2.12
C PRO A 175 -24.88 9.34 3.43
N LEU A 176 -23.95 8.60 4.04
CA LEU A 176 -24.24 7.83 5.26
C LEU A 176 -24.08 8.74 6.48
N CYS A 177 -25.00 9.72 6.55
CA CYS A 177 -25.30 10.64 7.65
C CYS A 177 -24.19 10.82 8.68
N VAL A 178 -22.99 11.26 8.27
CA VAL A 178 -21.93 11.63 9.23
C VAL A 178 -22.51 12.70 10.14
N ARG A 179 -23.04 12.29 11.29
CA ARG A 179 -23.63 13.21 12.25
C ARG A 179 -22.45 13.80 12.98
N LEU A 180 -21.92 14.86 12.39
CA LEU A 180 -20.79 15.57 12.92
C LEU A 180 -21.20 16.21 14.24
N LEU A 181 -20.90 15.51 15.32
CA LEU A 181 -21.07 16.01 16.67
C LEU A 181 -19.80 16.77 17.02
N SER A 182 -19.83 18.09 16.81
CA SER A 182 -18.78 19.02 17.23
C SER A 182 -19.08 19.54 18.65
N THR A 183 -18.06 20.01 19.35
CA THR A 183 -18.13 20.56 20.72
C THR A 183 -18.96 21.82 20.86
N GLU A 184 -19.40 22.38 19.74
CA GLU A 184 -20.45 23.39 19.71
C GLU A 184 -21.75 22.88 20.37
N ARG A 185 -21.92 21.56 20.53
CA ARG A 185 -23.08 20.91 21.16
C ARG A 185 -22.66 19.85 22.20
N PRO A 186 -22.16 20.25 23.40
CA PRO A 186 -21.60 19.32 24.39
C PRO A 186 -22.57 18.23 24.89
N THR A 187 -23.87 18.55 24.97
CA THR A 187 -24.93 17.61 25.38
C THR A 187 -25.10 16.47 24.37
N GLU A 188 -24.97 16.77 23.08
CA GLU A 188 -25.05 15.75 22.02
C GLU A 188 -23.84 14.82 22.02
N ILE A 189 -22.63 15.35 22.26
CA ILE A 189 -21.41 14.56 22.45
C ILE A 189 -21.57 13.61 23.63
N THR A 190 -22.00 14.14 24.78
CA THR A 190 -22.20 13.36 26.00
C THR A 190 -23.22 12.25 25.78
N THR A 191 -24.33 12.56 25.10
CA THR A 191 -25.38 11.59 24.75
C THR A 191 -24.85 10.51 23.81
N ALA A 192 -24.05 10.88 22.81
CA ALA A 192 -23.44 9.92 21.88
C ALA A 192 -22.45 8.99 22.59
N LEU A 193 -21.57 9.55 23.43
CA LEU A 193 -20.64 8.75 24.24
C LEU A 193 -21.37 7.79 25.19
N ALA A 194 -22.45 8.24 25.83
CA ALA A 194 -23.27 7.39 26.68
C ALA A 194 -23.89 6.20 25.92
N ARG A 195 -24.39 6.43 24.68
CA ARG A 195 -24.89 5.36 23.81
C ARG A 195 -23.79 4.36 23.43
N ILE A 196 -22.60 4.86 23.11
CA ILE A 196 -21.43 4.01 22.82
C ILE A 196 -21.07 3.14 24.02
N ILE A 197 -21.03 3.73 25.22
CA ILE A 197 -20.75 2.99 26.46
C ILE A 197 -21.81 1.91 26.70
N GLN A 198 -23.09 2.24 26.54
CA GLN A 198 -24.18 1.27 26.69
C GLN A 198 -24.01 0.08 25.73
N HIS A 199 -23.67 0.35 24.46
CA HIS A 199 -23.41 -0.70 23.47
C HIS A 199 -22.17 -1.54 23.82
N ILE A 200 -21.05 -0.90 24.15
CA ILE A 200 -19.83 -1.61 24.55
C ILE A 200 -20.08 -2.51 25.76
N ARG A 201 -20.91 -2.07 26.73
CA ARG A 201 -21.30 -2.87 27.89
C ARG A 201 -22.16 -4.08 27.52
N SER A 202 -23.03 -3.98 26.51
CA SER A 202 -23.87 -5.09 26.05
C SER A 202 -23.13 -6.12 25.18
N LEU A 203 -21.99 -5.77 24.59
CA LEU A 203 -21.19 -6.71 23.79
C LEU A 203 -20.66 -7.89 24.62
N PRO A 204 -20.61 -9.11 24.06
CA PRO A 204 -19.90 -10.24 24.68
C PRO A 204 -18.44 -9.92 24.96
N ASN A 205 -17.83 -10.56 25.97
CA ASN A 205 -16.43 -10.32 26.34
C ASN A 205 -15.42 -10.69 25.24
N SER A 206 -15.80 -11.58 24.31
CA SER A 206 -15.02 -11.96 23.14
C SER A 206 -15.10 -10.97 21.98
N SER A 207 -16.07 -10.05 22.03
CA SER A 207 -16.38 -9.13 20.95
C SER A 207 -15.82 -7.74 21.25
N ARG A 208 -15.40 -7.06 20.18
CA ARG A 208 -14.92 -5.68 20.26
C ARG A 208 -15.63 -4.84 19.21
N MET A 209 -16.00 -3.62 19.59
CA MET A 209 -16.52 -2.62 18.66
C MET A 209 -15.36 -1.95 17.91
N PRO A 210 -15.32 -1.98 16.57
CA PRO A 210 -14.35 -1.20 15.79
C PRO A 210 -14.56 0.30 16.00
N LEU A 211 -13.48 1.02 16.27
CA LEU A 211 -13.47 2.46 16.55
C LEU A 211 -12.33 3.11 15.76
N GLY A 212 -12.65 3.86 14.70
CA GLY A 212 -11.68 4.71 14.01
C GLY A 212 -11.27 5.87 14.91
N LEU A 213 -9.98 6.17 14.98
CA LEU A 213 -9.41 7.21 15.84
C LEU A 213 -8.29 7.95 15.11
N ASP A 214 -8.31 9.27 15.22
CA ASP A 214 -7.23 10.16 14.80
C ASP A 214 -7.14 11.36 15.76
N THR A 215 -6.07 12.16 15.67
CA THR A 215 -5.94 13.40 16.45
C THR A 215 -5.28 14.53 15.66
N GLU A 216 -5.60 15.79 15.99
CA GLU A 216 -4.96 16.97 15.39
C GLU A 216 -4.34 17.91 16.43
N TRP A 217 -3.23 18.53 16.06
CA TRP A 217 -2.45 19.46 16.88
C TRP A 217 -1.83 20.55 16.00
N LYS A 218 -1.41 21.66 16.62
CA LYS A 218 -0.70 22.72 15.90
C LYS A 218 0.69 22.23 15.48
N VAL A 219 1.04 22.42 14.21
CA VAL A 219 2.36 22.05 13.67
C VAL A 219 3.24 23.29 13.57
N GLY A 220 4.36 23.29 14.27
CA GLY A 220 5.41 24.30 14.19
C GLY A 220 6.65 23.80 13.44
N PRO A 221 7.71 24.63 13.31
CA PRO A 221 8.93 24.30 12.56
C PRO A 221 9.67 23.04 13.05
N ARG A 222 9.48 22.66 14.32
CA ARG A 222 10.12 21.50 14.96
C ARG A 222 9.18 20.30 15.15
N GLY A 223 8.00 20.32 14.52
CA GLY A 223 6.96 19.29 14.69
C GLY A 223 5.79 19.78 15.53
N LYS A 224 5.22 18.90 16.37
CA LYS A 224 4.10 19.24 17.25
C LYS A 224 4.41 20.46 18.13
N GLU A 225 3.48 21.41 18.17
CA GLU A 225 3.50 22.59 19.01
C GLU A 225 2.24 22.60 19.88
N GLY A 226 2.41 22.71 21.20
CA GLY A 226 1.28 22.68 22.14
C GLY A 226 0.66 21.29 22.31
N LYS A 227 -0.54 21.27 22.90
CA LYS A 227 -1.32 20.04 23.16
C LYS A 227 -2.18 19.66 21.95
N ILE A 228 -2.64 18.40 21.91
CA ILE A 228 -3.72 17.94 21.03
C ILE A 228 -4.92 18.87 21.19
N GLN A 229 -5.45 19.32 20.06
CA GLN A 229 -6.57 20.26 19.97
C GLN A 229 -7.88 19.56 19.54
N LEU A 230 -7.80 18.39 18.92
CA LEU A 230 -8.95 17.65 18.40
C LEU A 230 -8.69 16.15 18.46
N LEU A 231 -9.69 15.41 18.92
CA LEU A 231 -9.77 13.95 18.85
C LEU A 231 -10.98 13.59 17.99
N GLN A 232 -10.80 12.71 17.01
CA GLN A 232 -11.88 12.23 16.16
C GLN A 232 -12.17 10.76 16.44
N LEU A 233 -13.44 10.40 16.52
CA LEU A 233 -13.90 9.02 16.71
C LEU A 233 -14.92 8.65 15.63
N ALA A 234 -14.65 7.61 14.86
CA ALA A 234 -15.56 7.10 13.84
C ALA A 234 -16.09 5.71 14.24
N ILE A 235 -17.40 5.52 14.15
CA ILE A 235 -18.08 4.24 14.40
C ILE A 235 -19.20 4.01 13.39
N LYS A 236 -19.59 2.76 13.21
CA LYS A 236 -20.76 2.42 12.39
C LYS A 236 -22.04 2.55 13.23
N GLU A 237 -22.95 3.47 12.88
CA GLU A 237 -24.16 3.76 13.69
C GLU A 237 -25.13 2.57 13.74
N LYS A 238 -25.09 1.67 12.75
CA LYS A 238 -25.82 0.38 12.79
C LYS A 238 -25.49 -0.46 14.04
N LEU A 239 -24.34 -0.22 14.68
CA LEU A 239 -24.00 -0.89 15.95
C LEU A 239 -24.78 -0.29 17.14
N LEU A 240 -25.31 0.92 17.02
CA LEU A 240 -26.07 1.62 18.07
C LEU A 240 -27.58 1.55 17.89
N ASN A 241 -28.10 1.43 16.65
CA ASN A 241 -29.53 1.27 16.32
C ASN A 241 -29.70 0.44 15.03
N ASP A 242 -30.73 -0.40 14.94
CA ASP A 242 -30.92 -1.37 13.83
C ASP A 242 -31.31 -0.75 12.46
N GLU A 243 -31.73 0.52 12.42
CA GLU A 243 -32.46 1.10 11.27
C GLU A 243 -31.65 2.07 10.40
N SER A 244 -30.39 2.41 10.74
CA SER A 244 -29.61 3.40 9.98
C SER A 244 -28.35 2.81 9.34
N GLU A 245 -28.16 3.05 8.04
CA GLU A 245 -26.93 2.69 7.31
C GLU A 245 -25.76 3.65 7.56
N THR A 246 -25.91 4.58 8.50
CA THR A 246 -24.98 5.68 8.76
C THR A 246 -23.67 5.27 9.44
N GLU A 247 -22.58 5.98 9.15
CA GLU A 247 -21.35 5.95 9.97
C GLU A 247 -21.27 7.23 10.82
N LEU A 248 -21.40 7.09 12.14
CA LEU A 248 -21.36 8.20 13.08
C LEU A 248 -19.90 8.61 13.33
N ILE A 249 -19.57 9.87 13.00
CA ILE A 249 -18.27 10.47 13.33
C ILE A 249 -18.47 11.55 14.39
N LEU A 250 -17.84 11.34 15.53
CA LEU A 250 -17.81 12.25 16.67
C LEU A 250 -16.51 13.06 16.64
N LEU A 251 -16.60 14.38 16.50
CA LEU A 251 -15.46 15.30 16.61
C LEU A 251 -15.41 15.91 18.01
N VAL A 252 -14.42 15.52 18.81
CA VAL A 252 -14.20 16.08 20.15
C VAL A 252 -13.07 17.10 20.12
N VAL A 253 -13.43 18.39 20.12
CA VAL A 253 -12.50 19.52 20.24
C VAL A 253 -12.04 19.70 21.69
N LEU A 254 -10.74 19.90 21.88
CA LEU A 254 -10.08 19.94 23.19
C LEU A 254 -9.44 21.31 23.41
N LYS A 255 -10.25 22.36 23.30
CA LYS A 255 -9.77 23.73 23.37
C LYS A 255 -9.90 24.30 24.77
N ASP A 256 -8.89 24.08 25.61
CA ASP A 256 -8.64 24.73 26.93
C ASP A 256 -9.84 24.86 27.89
N ARG A 257 -10.94 24.15 27.65
CA ARG A 257 -12.16 24.17 28.44
C ARG A 257 -12.76 22.78 28.47
N PHE A 258 -13.14 22.41 29.69
CA PHE A 258 -13.64 21.12 30.13
C PHE A 258 -12.55 20.08 30.35
N ASP A 259 -12.47 19.58 31.59
CA ASP A 259 -12.00 18.23 31.83
C ASP A 259 -12.67 17.30 30.81
N TRP A 260 -11.90 16.36 30.28
CA TRP A 260 -12.40 15.35 29.36
C TRP A 260 -13.70 14.76 29.90
N PRO A 261 -14.79 14.67 29.11
CA PRO A 261 -15.98 13.96 29.56
C PRO A 261 -15.53 12.58 30.06
N PRO A 262 -15.82 12.18 31.31
CA PRO A 262 -15.33 10.91 31.85
C PRO A 262 -15.68 9.72 30.95
N TYR A 263 -16.82 9.81 30.26
CA TYR A 263 -17.27 8.86 29.25
C TYR A 263 -16.32 8.72 28.05
N LEU A 264 -15.63 9.78 27.63
CA LEU A 264 -14.68 9.72 26.53
C LEU A 264 -13.48 8.85 26.89
N LYS A 265 -12.95 9.05 28.10
CA LYS A 265 -11.89 8.20 28.65
C LYS A 265 -12.36 6.75 28.75
N GLU A 266 -13.56 6.50 29.26
CA GLU A 266 -14.12 5.14 29.30
C GLU A 266 -14.18 4.47 27.92
N VAL A 267 -14.63 5.18 26.87
CA VAL A 267 -14.70 4.65 25.49
C VAL A 267 -13.32 4.33 24.92
N VAL A 268 -12.36 5.25 25.06
CA VAL A 268 -11.00 5.12 24.51
C VAL A 268 -10.16 4.11 25.30
N GLU A 269 -10.38 3.95 26.60
CA GLU A 269 -9.59 3.03 27.43
C GLU A 269 -10.19 1.62 27.52
N SER A 270 -11.46 1.44 27.12
CA SER A 270 -12.16 0.14 27.21
C SER A 270 -11.52 -0.94 26.34
N PRO A 271 -11.25 -2.15 26.85
CA PRO A 271 -10.74 -3.27 26.03
C PRO A 271 -11.78 -3.80 25.03
N LYS A 272 -13.05 -3.42 25.19
CA LYS A 272 -14.14 -3.78 24.28
C LYS A 272 -14.25 -2.85 23.07
N THR A 273 -13.35 -1.87 22.93
CA THR A 273 -13.18 -1.09 21.68
C THR A 273 -11.86 -1.47 21.02
N LEU A 274 -11.90 -1.70 19.71
CA LEU A 274 -10.70 -1.89 18.88
C LEU A 274 -10.37 -0.56 18.20
N LYS A 275 -9.25 0.05 18.58
CA LYS A 275 -8.86 1.39 18.12
C LYS A 275 -8.07 1.27 16.85
N ILE A 276 -8.57 1.90 15.78
CA ILE A 276 -8.05 1.76 14.43
C ILE A 276 -7.58 3.12 13.96
N GLY A 277 -6.32 3.22 13.55
CA GLY A 277 -5.74 4.48 13.10
C GLY A 277 -4.43 4.29 12.34
N SER A 278 -3.83 5.39 11.89
CA SER A 278 -2.56 5.38 11.16
C SER A 278 -1.44 5.87 12.07
N ARG A 279 -0.45 5.01 12.37
CA ARG A 279 0.60 5.29 13.36
C ARG A 279 0.05 5.58 14.75
N ILE A 280 -1.10 4.98 15.06
CA ILE A 280 -1.93 5.29 16.23
C ILE A 280 -1.18 5.21 17.57
N VAL A 281 -0.25 4.26 17.72
CA VAL A 281 0.58 4.16 18.94
C VAL A 281 1.71 5.19 18.95
N ALA A 282 2.40 5.34 17.82
CA ALA A 282 3.61 6.17 17.72
C ALA A 282 3.31 7.68 17.66
N ALA A 283 2.08 8.06 17.30
CA ALA A 283 1.61 9.43 17.17
C ALA A 283 0.47 9.71 18.17
N ASP A 284 -0.75 9.22 17.89
CA ASP A 284 -1.95 9.63 18.61
C ASP A 284 -1.89 9.30 20.11
N PHE A 285 -1.70 8.03 20.48
CA PHE A 285 -1.68 7.64 21.90
C PHE A 285 -0.46 8.14 22.66
N LYS A 286 0.68 8.31 21.98
CA LYS A 286 1.83 8.97 22.59
C LYS A 286 1.44 10.37 23.07
N TYR A 287 0.84 11.17 22.19
CA TYR A 287 0.49 12.55 22.50
C TYR A 287 -0.77 12.67 23.39
N LEU A 288 -1.76 11.79 23.24
CA LEU A 288 -2.93 11.74 24.13
C LEU A 288 -2.53 11.42 25.57
N ASN A 289 -1.58 10.51 25.77
CA ASN A 289 -1.09 10.20 27.10
C ASN A 289 -0.27 11.35 27.69
N GLU A 290 0.67 11.92 26.91
CA GLU A 290 1.52 13.04 27.34
C GLU A 290 0.69 14.29 27.72
N ASP A 291 -0.33 14.63 26.92
CA ASP A 291 -1.08 15.87 27.11
C ASP A 291 -2.23 15.73 28.12
N TRP A 292 -2.82 14.53 28.22
CA TRP A 292 -4.14 14.30 28.82
C TRP A 292 -4.27 13.00 29.62
N GLY A 293 -3.25 12.15 29.69
CA GLY A 293 -3.30 10.89 30.44
C GLY A 293 -4.35 9.91 29.94
N ILE A 294 -4.55 9.87 28.61
CA ILE A 294 -5.48 8.96 27.93
C ILE A 294 -4.68 7.98 27.08
N GLN A 295 -4.86 6.71 27.38
CA GLN A 295 -4.24 5.63 26.62
C GLN A 295 -5.05 4.33 26.79
N PRO A 296 -5.05 3.44 25.79
CA PRO A 296 -5.58 2.10 25.96
C PRO A 296 -4.93 1.42 27.17
N ARG A 297 -5.66 0.51 27.82
CA ARG A 297 -5.17 -0.23 29.00
C ARG A 297 -3.80 -0.90 28.77
N SER A 298 -3.52 -1.31 27.53
CA SER A 298 -2.18 -1.72 27.11
C SER A 298 -1.89 -1.23 25.69
N LEU A 299 -0.71 -0.66 25.48
CA LEU A 299 -0.21 -0.20 24.18
C LEU A 299 0.25 -1.37 23.28
N ASP A 300 0.48 -2.54 23.87
CA ASP A 300 0.77 -3.81 23.17
C ASP A 300 -0.49 -4.68 23.02
N SER A 301 -1.68 -4.11 23.29
CA SER A 301 -2.92 -4.87 23.35
C SER A 301 -3.41 -5.32 21.97
N ALA A 302 -4.14 -6.43 21.97
CA ALA A 302 -4.99 -6.87 20.87
C ALA A 302 -6.15 -5.88 20.55
N ASP A 303 -6.24 -4.76 21.28
CA ASP A 303 -7.30 -3.77 21.20
C ASP A 303 -6.87 -2.57 20.34
N ILE A 304 -5.70 -2.62 19.69
CA ILE A 304 -5.19 -1.60 18.75
C ILE A 304 -4.92 -2.23 17.39
N CYS A 305 -5.35 -1.56 16.32
CA CYS A 305 -5.11 -1.96 14.95
C CYS A 305 -4.52 -0.81 14.12
N ASP A 306 -3.22 -0.87 13.86
CA ASP A 306 -2.57 0.06 12.94
C ASP A 306 -2.88 -0.30 11.48
N THR A 307 -3.43 0.66 10.75
CA THR A 307 -3.88 0.50 9.34
C THR A 307 -2.73 0.14 8.40
N GLY A 308 -1.54 0.72 8.57
CA GLY A 308 -0.37 0.42 7.75
C GLY A 308 0.13 -1.01 7.97
N HIS A 309 0.16 -1.46 9.24
CA HIS A 309 0.50 -2.84 9.58
C HIS A 309 -0.53 -3.83 9.04
N LEU A 310 -1.83 -3.53 9.18
CA LEU A 310 -2.91 -4.35 8.63
C LEU A 310 -2.80 -4.48 7.11
N CYS A 311 -2.63 -3.37 6.39
CA CYS A 311 -2.50 -3.37 4.93
C CYS A 311 -1.25 -4.14 4.47
N LYS A 312 -0.12 -4.03 5.19
CA LYS A 312 1.08 -4.80 4.86
C LYS A 312 0.83 -6.30 5.03
N ARG A 313 0.27 -6.70 6.16
CA ARG A 313 -0.05 -8.09 6.48
C ARG A 313 -0.98 -8.71 5.44
N LYS A 314 -1.98 -7.95 4.98
CA LYS A 314 -2.92 -8.36 3.93
C LYS A 314 -2.38 -8.21 2.50
N GLY A 315 -1.13 -7.75 2.31
CA GLY A 315 -0.45 -7.71 1.02
C GLY A 315 -0.74 -6.48 0.13
N PHE A 316 -1.48 -5.50 0.63
CA PHE A 316 -1.89 -4.28 -0.11
C PHE A 316 -0.79 -3.21 -0.17
N VAL A 317 0.11 -3.17 0.82
CA VAL A 317 1.26 -2.25 0.85
C VAL A 317 2.55 -2.98 1.21
N GLU A 318 3.70 -2.44 0.79
CA GLU A 318 5.02 -3.06 1.04
C GLU A 318 5.53 -2.85 2.46
N LYS A 319 5.28 -1.66 3.02
CA LYS A 319 5.84 -1.21 4.29
C LYS A 319 4.73 -0.99 5.30
N ALA A 320 4.98 -1.38 6.55
CA ALA A 320 4.02 -1.27 7.63
C ALA A 320 3.79 0.19 8.06
N ASN A 321 4.74 1.07 7.74
CA ASN A 321 4.64 2.51 8.01
C ASN A 321 4.04 3.31 6.85
N ALA A 322 3.34 2.65 5.92
CA ALA A 322 2.60 3.30 4.83
C ALA A 322 1.60 4.33 5.42
N SER A 323 1.45 5.47 4.74
CA SER A 323 0.52 6.51 5.16
C SER A 323 -0.93 6.08 4.99
N LEU A 324 -1.85 6.68 5.77
CA LEU A 324 -3.28 6.46 5.62
C LEU A 324 -3.77 6.67 4.19
N SER A 325 -3.30 7.73 3.52
CA SER A 325 -3.64 8.02 2.11
C SER A 325 -3.20 6.89 1.17
N LYS A 326 -1.99 6.33 1.37
CA LYS A 326 -1.52 5.18 0.59
C LYS A 326 -2.35 3.92 0.85
N CYS A 327 -2.72 3.67 2.11
CA CYS A 327 -3.57 2.54 2.48
C CYS A 327 -5.00 2.70 1.92
N CYS A 328 -5.58 3.90 1.99
CA CYS A 328 -6.89 4.22 1.44
C CYS A 328 -6.93 3.98 -0.08
N ALA A 329 -5.93 4.49 -0.80
CA ALA A 329 -5.83 4.27 -2.24
C ALA A 329 -5.66 2.78 -2.60
N ALA A 330 -4.85 2.04 -1.84
CA ALA A 330 -4.59 0.63 -2.11
C ALA A 330 -5.79 -0.28 -1.80
N VAL A 331 -6.56 0.02 -0.75
CA VAL A 331 -7.63 -0.85 -0.25
C VAL A 331 -9.00 -0.44 -0.76
N LEU A 332 -9.29 0.87 -0.75
CA LEU A 332 -10.60 1.42 -1.08
C LEU A 332 -10.66 2.00 -2.50
N GLY A 333 -9.51 2.26 -3.14
CA GLY A 333 -9.45 2.88 -4.46
C GLY A 333 -9.76 4.38 -4.48
N TYR A 334 -9.78 5.03 -3.30
CA TYR A 334 -10.05 6.46 -3.14
C TYR A 334 -8.81 7.23 -2.70
N CYS A 335 -8.76 8.51 -3.05
CA CYS A 335 -7.73 9.42 -2.56
C CYS A 335 -8.23 10.19 -1.33
N LEU A 336 -7.39 10.26 -0.28
CA LEU A 336 -7.58 11.22 0.80
C LEU A 336 -6.90 12.53 0.44
N ASP A 337 -7.65 13.63 0.51
CA ASP A 337 -7.07 14.96 0.43
C ASP A 337 -6.15 15.17 1.64
N LYS A 338 -4.86 15.35 1.37
CA LYS A 338 -3.82 15.60 2.37
C LYS A 338 -3.19 16.98 2.18
N SER A 339 -3.96 17.94 1.64
CA SER A 339 -3.49 19.31 1.46
C SER A 339 -2.86 19.86 2.74
N ASP A 340 -1.61 20.29 2.63
CA ASP A 340 -0.89 20.96 3.72
C ASP A 340 -1.61 22.24 4.16
N SER A 341 -2.43 22.84 3.31
CA SER A 341 -3.26 24.00 3.67
C SER A 341 -4.25 23.72 4.81
N VAL A 342 -4.65 22.45 4.99
CA VAL A 342 -5.56 22.02 6.07
C VAL A 342 -4.79 21.23 7.12
N ARG A 343 -3.97 20.26 6.70
CA ARG A 343 -3.19 19.40 7.61
C ARG A 343 -2.22 20.20 8.49
N CYS A 344 -1.55 21.20 7.92
CA CYS A 344 -0.63 22.09 8.64
C CYS A 344 -1.31 23.42 9.02
N SER A 345 -2.64 23.49 8.96
CA SER A 345 -3.37 24.67 9.41
C SER A 345 -3.28 24.85 10.93
N ASP A 346 -3.65 26.03 11.40
CA ASP A 346 -3.68 26.29 12.84
C ASP A 346 -4.90 25.65 13.49
N TRP A 347 -4.68 24.46 14.07
CA TRP A 347 -5.67 23.70 14.85
C TRP A 347 -5.90 24.26 16.26
N SER A 348 -5.16 25.29 16.69
CA SER A 348 -5.39 25.97 17.99
C SER A 348 -6.47 27.06 17.93
N LYS A 349 -7.08 27.27 16.74
CA LYS A 349 -8.12 28.28 16.53
C LYS A 349 -9.39 28.00 17.37
N PRO A 350 -10.12 29.06 17.80
CA PRO A 350 -11.37 28.92 18.56
C PRO A 350 -12.50 28.22 17.82
N ARG A 351 -12.48 28.26 16.49
CA ARG A 351 -13.48 27.65 15.64
C ARG A 351 -12.77 27.06 14.42
N TYR A 352 -13.16 25.84 14.07
CA TYR A 352 -12.66 25.18 12.87
C TYR A 352 -13.51 25.54 11.66
N SER A 353 -12.85 25.73 10.51
CA SER A 353 -13.53 25.87 9.24
C SER A 353 -14.24 24.57 8.87
N GLN A 354 -15.22 24.64 7.95
CA GLN A 354 -15.86 23.44 7.43
C GLN A 354 -14.85 22.48 6.80
N GLN A 355 -13.86 23.03 6.08
CA GLN A 355 -12.78 22.26 5.48
C GLN A 355 -11.94 21.49 6.51
N GLN A 356 -11.64 22.10 7.67
CA GLN A 356 -10.95 21.41 8.77
C GLN A 356 -11.82 20.29 9.37
N LYS A 357 -13.11 20.56 9.57
CA LYS A 357 -14.08 19.58 10.09
C LYS A 357 -14.20 18.36 9.16
N ASP A 358 -14.32 18.60 7.85
CA ASP A 358 -14.45 17.55 6.84
C ASP A 358 -13.17 16.73 6.72
N TYR A 359 -12.01 17.38 6.72
CA TYR A 359 -10.70 16.73 6.72
C TYR A 359 -10.54 15.80 7.93
N ALA A 360 -10.77 16.32 9.13
CA ALA A 360 -10.65 15.58 10.38
C ALA A 360 -11.61 14.39 10.44
N ALA A 361 -12.85 14.57 9.97
CA ALA A 361 -13.82 13.47 9.92
C ALA A 361 -13.37 12.35 8.97
N ARG A 362 -12.85 12.70 7.79
CA ARG A 362 -12.39 11.72 6.79
C ARG A 362 -11.24 10.85 7.26
N ASP A 363 -10.33 11.39 8.06
CA ASP A 363 -9.15 10.63 8.51
C ASP A 363 -9.53 9.50 9.47
N ALA A 364 -10.34 9.79 10.50
CA ALA A 364 -10.84 8.74 11.40
C ALA A 364 -11.74 7.73 10.65
N TRP A 365 -12.55 8.22 9.70
CA TRP A 365 -13.45 7.38 8.90
C TRP A 365 -12.70 6.42 7.98
N ALA A 366 -11.70 6.92 7.25
CA ALA A 366 -10.92 6.12 6.33
C ALA A 366 -10.18 4.98 7.03
N GLY A 367 -9.68 5.23 8.25
CA GLY A 367 -9.08 4.18 9.08
C GLY A 367 -10.06 3.04 9.36
N LEU A 368 -11.29 3.39 9.79
CA LEU A 368 -12.36 2.42 10.04
C LEU A 368 -12.74 1.64 8.77
N LEU A 369 -12.98 2.32 7.66
CA LEU A 369 -13.36 1.68 6.38
C LEU A 369 -12.30 0.69 5.89
N ILE A 370 -11.02 1.06 5.96
CA ILE A 370 -9.91 0.17 5.60
C ILE A 370 -9.97 -1.12 6.43
N TYR A 371 -10.18 -0.99 7.74
CA TYR A 371 -10.30 -2.16 8.61
C TYR A 371 -11.50 -3.03 8.23
N LEU A 372 -12.69 -2.43 8.05
CA LEU A 372 -13.91 -3.15 7.72
C LEU A 372 -13.79 -3.88 6.37
N GLN A 373 -13.18 -3.26 5.37
CA GLN A 373 -12.93 -3.88 4.07
C GLN A 373 -11.97 -5.08 4.17
N LEU A 374 -10.96 -4.99 5.03
CA LEU A 374 -9.93 -6.02 5.19
C LEU A 374 -10.29 -7.14 6.18
N GLN A 375 -11.32 -6.96 7.02
CA GLN A 375 -11.85 -8.01 7.90
C GLN A 375 -12.31 -9.23 7.10
N ASN A 376 -12.92 -9.02 5.93
CA ASN A 376 -13.42 -10.07 5.05
C ASN A 376 -12.42 -10.52 3.97
N ALA A 377 -11.27 -9.85 3.86
CA ALA A 377 -10.25 -10.19 2.87
C ALA A 377 -9.43 -11.40 3.32
N VAL A 378 -9.35 -12.43 2.47
CA VAL A 378 -8.50 -13.63 2.69
C VAL A 378 -7.05 -13.19 2.90
N ASP A 379 -6.37 -13.81 3.88
CA ASP A 379 -4.95 -13.54 4.13
C ASP A 379 -4.10 -14.02 2.94
N THR A 380 -3.60 -13.09 2.14
CA THR A 380 -2.82 -13.41 0.92
C THR A 380 -1.33 -13.62 1.19
N SER A 381 -0.90 -13.54 2.46
CA SER A 381 0.51 -13.71 2.83
C SER A 381 1.08 -15.09 2.46
N PHE A 382 0.23 -16.13 2.42
CA PHE A 382 0.63 -17.49 2.03
C PHE A 382 0.47 -17.79 0.53
N SER A 383 -0.39 -17.09 -0.21
CA SER A 383 -0.67 -17.40 -1.63
C SER A 383 0.49 -17.04 -2.57
N ARG A 384 1.48 -16.27 -2.12
CA ARG A 384 2.67 -15.90 -2.91
C ARG A 384 3.80 -16.94 -2.88
N LEU A 385 3.67 -18.01 -2.09
CA LEU A 385 4.73 -19.01 -1.90
C LEU A 385 4.52 -20.32 -2.66
N VAL A 386 3.38 -20.50 -3.33
CA VAL A 386 3.16 -21.68 -4.17
C VAL A 386 3.40 -21.30 -5.63
N LEU A 387 4.61 -21.60 -6.12
CA LEU A 387 4.83 -21.72 -7.57
C LEU A 387 3.97 -22.90 -8.04
N PRO A 388 3.08 -22.73 -9.03
CA PRO A 388 2.36 -23.85 -9.62
C PRO A 388 3.37 -24.84 -10.19
N THR A 389 3.37 -26.08 -9.70
CA THR A 389 4.26 -27.17 -10.15
C THR A 389 3.82 -27.77 -11.49
N THR A 390 2.70 -27.31 -12.05
CA THR A 390 2.15 -27.79 -13.32
C THR A 390 1.75 -26.64 -14.21
N VAL A 391 2.24 -26.66 -15.44
CA VAL A 391 1.87 -25.76 -16.55
C VAL A 391 0.39 -26.00 -16.89
N PRO A 392 -0.52 -25.03 -16.74
CA PRO A 392 -1.85 -25.14 -17.32
C PRO A 392 -1.74 -24.98 -18.85
N GLU A 393 -2.36 -25.87 -19.60
CA GLU A 393 -2.47 -25.72 -21.05
C GLU A 393 -3.14 -24.39 -21.44
N PRO A 394 -2.65 -23.73 -22.51
CA PRO A 394 -3.16 -22.42 -22.92
C PRO A 394 -4.60 -22.54 -23.43
N LYS A 395 -5.56 -22.05 -22.65
CA LYS A 395 -6.92 -21.80 -23.12
C LYS A 395 -6.97 -20.46 -23.86
N PHE A 396 -7.29 -20.51 -25.15
CA PHE A 396 -7.61 -19.34 -25.97
C PHE A 396 -8.85 -18.62 -25.41
N TRP A 397 -8.68 -17.38 -24.95
CA TRP A 397 -9.80 -16.51 -24.57
C TRP A 397 -10.22 -15.68 -25.78
N LYS A 398 -11.47 -15.87 -26.23
CA LYS A 398 -12.13 -15.04 -27.26
C LYS A 398 -12.21 -13.59 -26.77
N THR A 399 -11.82 -12.69 -27.67
CA THR A 399 -11.83 -11.23 -27.56
C THR A 399 -13.16 -10.70 -27.03
N ILE A 400 -13.13 -10.03 -25.87
CA ILE A 400 -14.20 -9.12 -25.44
C ILE A 400 -13.73 -7.71 -25.77
N GLN A 401 -14.38 -7.06 -26.73
CA GLN A 401 -14.21 -5.63 -26.98
C GLN A 401 -14.76 -4.85 -25.79
N LEU A 402 -13.88 -4.15 -25.07
CA LEU A 402 -14.26 -3.06 -24.19
C LEU A 402 -13.48 -1.82 -24.60
N GLY A 403 -14.24 -0.82 -25.04
CA GLY A 403 -13.73 0.42 -25.61
C GLY A 403 -13.03 1.35 -24.60
N GLN A 404 -12.28 2.26 -25.21
CA GLN A 404 -11.62 3.46 -24.67
C GLN A 404 -10.43 3.23 -23.72
N VAL A 405 -9.25 3.21 -24.32
CA VAL A 405 -7.94 3.34 -23.67
C VAL A 405 -7.72 4.77 -23.18
N ARG A 406 -6.98 4.95 -22.08
CA ARG A 406 -6.75 6.24 -21.40
C ARG A 406 -5.31 6.36 -20.90
N ILE A 407 -4.71 7.55 -21.02
CA ILE A 407 -3.43 7.90 -20.41
C ILE A 407 -3.67 8.55 -19.04
N VAL A 408 -3.04 8.07 -17.96
CA VAL A 408 -3.05 8.73 -16.64
C VAL A 408 -1.63 9.16 -16.27
N PHE A 409 -1.42 10.46 -16.09
CA PHE A 409 -0.20 11.01 -15.50
C PHE A 409 -0.45 11.24 -14.02
N PHE A 410 0.21 10.48 -13.15
CA PHE A 410 0.26 10.83 -11.74
C PHE A 410 1.48 11.73 -11.50
N ALA A 411 1.24 12.97 -11.07
CA ALA A 411 2.26 13.73 -10.38
C ALA A 411 2.50 13.06 -9.03
N ASN A 412 3.71 12.57 -8.78
CA ASN A 412 4.17 12.41 -7.42
C ASN A 412 4.37 13.80 -6.82
N CYS A 413 3.27 14.46 -6.42
CA CYS A 413 3.32 15.49 -5.38
C CYS A 413 3.51 14.78 -4.04
N TRP A 414 4.68 14.17 -3.86
CA TRP A 414 5.15 13.69 -2.57
C TRP A 414 6.52 14.33 -2.35
N ARG A 415 6.50 15.57 -1.86
CA ARG A 415 7.53 16.05 -0.96
C ARG A 415 6.98 16.02 0.46
#